data_AF-A0A3D0I852-F1
#
_entry.id   AF-A0A3D0I852-F1
#
_cell.length_a   1.000
_cell.length_b   1.000
_cell.length_c   1.000
_cell.angle_alpha   90.00
_cell.angle_beta   90.00
_cell.angle_gamma   90.00
#
_symmetry.space_group_name_H-M   'P 1'
#
loop_
_entity.id
_entity.type
_entity.pdbx_description
1 polymer ?
#
loop_
_entity_poly.entity_id
_entity_poly.type
_entity_poly.pdbx_seq_one_letter_code
_entity_poly.pdbx_strand_id
1 'polypeptide(L)' 'MPRATRVCVVGALGRMGEGVRKSLVSESEMRLAAALEAPGHARL' A
#
# COMPACT_ATOMS: atom_id res chain seq x y z
N MET A 1 -20.49 5.81 -10.53
CA MET A 1 -19.65 6.02 -9.33
C MET A 1 -18.27 6.46 -9.79
N PRO A 2 -17.65 7.50 -9.20
CA PRO A 2 -16.26 7.83 -9.48
C PRO A 2 -15.37 6.61 -9.27
N ARG A 3 -14.37 6.43 -10.14
CA ARG A 3 -13.44 5.29 -10.02
C ARG A 3 -12.53 5.54 -8.82
N ALA A 4 -12.49 4.61 -7.86
CA ALA A 4 -11.60 4.71 -6.69
C ALA A 4 -10.14 4.94 -7.11
N THR A 5 -9.48 5.87 -6.41
CA THR A 5 -8.08 6.25 -6.64
C THR A 5 -7.18 5.05 -6.36
N ARG A 6 -6.26 4.78 -7.30
CA ARG A 6 -5.33 3.63 -7.19
C ARG A 6 -4.04 4.09 -6.51
N VAL A 7 -3.71 3.44 -5.39
CA VAL A 7 -2.53 3.79 -4.57
C VAL A 7 -1.43 2.75 -4.75
N CYS A 8 -0.19 3.20 -4.91
CA CYS A 8 1.01 2.37 -4.85
C CYS A 8 1.80 2.74 -3.59
N VAL A 9 2.21 1.75 -2.81
CA VAL A 9 3.04 1.94 -1.60
C VAL A 9 4.44 1.41 -1.87
N VAL A 10 5.45 2.27 -1.75
CA VAL A 10 6.88 1.92 -1.80
C VAL A 10 7.38 1.83 -0.35
N GLY A 11 8.14 0.79 0.00
CA GLY A 11 8.47 0.49 1.40
C GLY A 11 7.27 -0.13 2.14
N ALA A 12 6.44 -0.90 1.43
CA ALA A 12 5.21 -1.55 1.87
C ALA A 12 5.34 -2.56 3.03
N LEU A 13 6.53 -3.08 3.30
CA LEU A 13 6.89 -3.98 4.41
C LEU A 13 7.51 -3.23 5.60
N GLY A 14 7.96 -2.00 5.39
CA GLY A 14 8.42 -1.12 6.47
C GLY A 14 7.27 -0.72 7.40
N ARG A 15 7.60 -0.27 8.61
CA ARG A 15 6.62 0.15 9.64
C ARG A 15 5.55 1.11 9.11
N MET A 16 5.97 2.10 8.32
CA MET A 16 5.06 3.07 7.73
C MET A 16 4.21 2.47 6.61
N GLY A 17 4.83 1.73 5.68
CA GLY A 17 4.11 1.12 4.56
C GLY A 17 3.05 0.13 5.02
N GLU A 18 3.34 -0.64 6.07
CA GLU A 18 2.37 -1.54 6.71
C GLU A 18 1.21 -0.74 7.34
N GLY A 19 1.49 0.37 8.03
CA GLY A 19 0.46 1.27 8.56
C GLY A 19 -0.45 1.83 7.46
N VAL A 20 0.14 2.34 6.37
CA VAL A 20 -0.60 2.86 5.21
C VAL A 20 -1.47 1.77 4.58
N ARG A 21 -0.95 0.57 4.38
CA ARG A 21 -1.69 -0.56 3.80
C ARG A 21 -2.88 -0.97 4.67
N LYS A 22 -2.72 -0.97 5.99
CA LYS A 22 -3.81 -1.25 6.94
C LYS A 22 -4.89 -0.17 6.89
N SER A 23 -4.51 1.11 6.90
CA SER A 23 -5.47 2.22 6.83
C SER A 23 -6.24 2.26 5.51
N LEU A 24 -5.63 1.88 4.39
CA LEU A 24 -6.32 1.83 3.08
C LEU A 24 -7.49 0.82 3.03
N VAL A 25 -7.59 -0.13 3.96
CA VAL A 25 -8.70 -1.09 4.01
C VAL A 25 -10.01 -0.40 4.39
N SER A 26 -9.97 0.67 5.19
CA SER A 26 -11.15 1.42 5.61
C SER A 26 -11.52 2.58 4.69
N GLU A 27 -10.73 2.86 3.65
CA GLU A 27 -10.96 3.99 2.74
C GLU A 27 -11.84 3.58 1.56
N SER A 28 -12.96 4.28 1.35
CA SER A 28 -13.92 3.97 0.28
C SER A 28 -13.54 4.61 -1.07
N GLU A 29 -12.74 5.69 -1.04
CA GLU A 29 -12.34 6.44 -2.22
C GLU A 29 -10.99 6.00 -2.78
N MET A 30 -10.26 5.15 -2.06
CA MET A 30 -8.91 4.71 -2.40
C MET A 30 -8.80 3.19 -2.36
N ARG A 31 -7.95 2.62 -3.21
CA ARG A 31 -7.63 1.19 -3.19
C ARG A 31 -6.14 0.96 -3.43
N LEU A 32 -5.56 0.04 -2.66
CA LEU A 32 -4.19 -0.43 -2.89
C LEU A 32 -4.14 -1.18 -4.24
N ALA A 33 -3.29 -0.70 -5.14
CA ALA A 33 -3.10 -1.30 -6.46
C ALA A 33 -1.75 -2.00 -6.61
N ALA A 34 -0.73 -1.55 -5.86
CA ALA A 34 0.60 -2.15 -5.85
C ALA A 34 1.31 -1.90 -4.51
N ALA A 35 2.21 -2.81 -4.15
CA ALA A 35 3.08 -2.73 -3.00
C ALA A 35 4.49 -3.13 -3.45
N LEU A 36 5.46 -2.25 -3.23
CA LEU A 36 6.83 -2.39 -3.74
C LEU A 36 7.85 -2.29 -2.61
N GLU A 37 8.96 -2.99 -2.81
CA GLU A 37 10.14 -2.96 -1.95
C GLU A 37 11.41 -2.82 -2.77
N ALA A 38 12.47 -2.39 -2.10
CA ALA A 38 13.81 -2.45 -2.67
C ALA A 38 14.15 -3.91 -3.05
N PRO A 39 14.79 -4.17 -4.21
CA PRO A 39 15.31 -5.49 -4.52
C PRO A 39 16.23 -6.00 -3.40
N GLY A 40 16.09 -7.27 -3.02
CA GLY A 40 16.86 -7.86 -1.92
C GLY A 40 16.41 -7.44 -0.52
N HIS A 41 15.31 -6.67 -0.38
CA HIS A 41 14.67 -6.48 0.92
C HIS A 41 14.36 -7.84 1.54
N ALA A 42 14.71 -7.99 2.81
CA ALA A 42 14.45 -9.22 3.56
C ALA A 42 12.95 -9.49 3.50
N ARG A 43 12.54 -10.38 2.60
CA ARG A 43 11.26 -11.07 2.76
C ARG A 43 11.42 -11.84 4.06
N LEU A 44 10.35 -11.86 4.86
CA LEU A 44 10.17 -12.87 5.89
C LEU A 44 10.75 -14.21 5.43
#